data_AF-F2Z9C9-F1
#
_entry.id   AF-F2Z9C9-F1
#
_cell.length_a   1.000
_cell.length_b   1.000
_cell.length_c   1.000
_cell.angle_alpha   90.00
_cell.angle_beta   90.00
_cell.angle_gamma   90.00
#
_symmetry.space_group_name_H-M   'P 1'
#
loop_
_entity.id
_entity.type
_entity.pdbx_description
1 polymer ?
#
loop_
_entity_poly.entity_id
_entity_poly.type
_entity_poly.pdbx_seq_one_letter_code
_entity_poly.pdbx_strand_id
1 'polypeptide(L)'
;YEVFIAMSKALNFINPDELSMQCILIALNRFLQEKHGSKMAFLDGNPPERLCMPIVNHIESRGGEVRLNSRIQRIELNEDGSVKSFVLNDGSVIKGDAYVFATPVDILKLLLPEDWKEMPYFRKLENLVGVPVINVHIWF
;
A
#
# COMPACT_ATOMS: atom_id res chain seq x y z
N TYR A 1 18.77 22.35 11.51
CA TYR A 1 17.36 22.56 11.10
C TYR A 1 17.16 22.12 9.66
N GLU A 2 17.96 22.63 8.70
CA GLU A 2 17.83 22.31 7.26
C GLU A 2 17.89 20.80 6.90
N VAL A 3 18.79 20.03 7.54
CA VAL A 3 18.96 18.59 7.26
C VAL A 3 17.66 17.79 7.48
N PHE A 4 16.93 18.08 8.55
CA PHE A 4 15.71 17.35 8.87
C PHE A 4 14.52 17.76 8.00
N ILE A 5 14.51 18.97 7.45
CA ILE A 5 13.48 19.37 6.48
C ILE A 5 13.60 18.51 5.21
N ALA A 6 14.82 18.39 4.67
CA ALA A 6 15.07 17.58 3.48
C ALA A 6 14.74 16.10 3.76
N MET A 7 15.16 15.57 4.90
CA MET A 7 14.93 14.17 5.27
C MET A 7 13.44 13.86 5.46
N SER A 8 12.68 14.70 6.18
CA SER A 8 11.25 14.49 6.39
C SER A 8 10.46 14.50 5.08
N LYS A 9 10.75 15.46 4.20
CA LYS A 9 10.11 15.54 2.87
C LYS A 9 10.48 14.36 1.97
N ALA A 10 11.71 13.88 2.04
CA ALA A 10 12.14 12.71 1.27
C ALA A 10 11.47 11.40 1.75
N LEU A 11 11.20 11.27 3.05
CA LEU A 11 10.64 10.04 3.62
C LEU A 11 9.11 9.96 3.54
N ASN A 12 8.41 11.07 3.76
CA ASN A 12 6.94 11.07 3.87
C ASN A 12 6.27 12.32 3.30
N PHE A 13 6.99 13.14 2.53
CA PHE A 13 6.45 14.32 1.82
C PHE A 13 5.88 15.44 2.71
N ILE A 14 6.13 15.41 4.02
CA ILE A 14 5.67 16.42 5.01
C ILE A 14 6.83 17.10 5.75
N ASN A 15 6.54 18.20 6.44
CA ASN A 15 7.53 18.94 7.21
C ASN A 15 7.85 18.25 8.56
N PRO A 16 9.02 18.51 9.17
CA PRO A 16 9.42 17.87 10.43
C PRO A 16 8.56 18.22 11.65
N ASP A 17 7.81 19.33 11.62
CA ASP A 17 6.83 19.70 12.64
C ASP A 17 5.54 18.85 12.60
N GLU A 18 5.30 18.15 11.48
CA GLU A 18 4.16 17.23 11.30
C GLU A 18 4.57 15.75 11.36
N LEU A 19 5.84 15.43 11.11
CA LEU A 19 6.34 14.06 11.04
C LEU A 19 6.67 13.48 12.42
N SER A 20 6.16 12.27 12.70
CA SER A 20 6.58 11.50 13.87
C SER A 20 8.09 11.20 13.85
N MET A 21 8.78 11.51 14.96
CA MET A 21 10.21 11.26 15.11
C MET A 21 10.59 9.78 14.96
N GLN A 22 9.63 8.86 15.19
CA GLN A 22 9.84 7.43 14.96
C GLN A 22 10.23 7.12 13.51
N CYS A 23 9.67 7.84 12.53
CA CYS A 23 10.03 7.68 11.11
C CYS A 23 11.52 8.02 10.87
N ILE A 24 11.98 9.13 11.45
CA ILE A 24 13.38 9.56 11.36
C ILE A 24 14.32 8.55 12.03
N LEU A 25 13.98 8.06 13.23
CA LEU A 25 14.81 7.10 13.95
C LEU A 25 14.96 5.78 13.18
N ILE A 26 13.88 5.29 12.56
CA ILE A 26 13.92 4.09 11.72
C ILE A 26 14.84 4.31 10.51
N ALA A 27 14.74 5.46 9.86
CA ALA A 27 15.60 5.79 8.73
C ALA A 27 17.08 5.90 9.16
N LEU A 28 17.38 6.55 10.30
CA LEU A 28 18.73 6.66 10.85
C LEU A 28 19.30 5.29 11.23
N ASN A 29 18.48 4.36 11.71
CA ASN A 29 18.94 3.02 12.08
C ASN A 29 19.55 2.25 10.88
N ARG A 30 19.10 2.50 9.64
CA ARG A 30 19.70 1.91 8.44
C ARG A 30 21.15 2.33 8.23
N PHE A 31 21.49 3.57 8.58
CA PHE A 31 22.87 4.08 8.49
C PHE A 31 23.80 3.44 9.54
N LEU A 32 23.24 3.04 10.68
CA LEU A 32 24.00 2.53 11.81
C LEU A 32 24.22 1.01 11.74
N GLN A 33 23.25 0.26 11.19
CA GLN A 33 23.30 -1.20 11.21
C GLN A 33 24.02 -1.84 10.03
N GLU A 34 23.98 -1.21 8.84
CA GLU A 34 24.53 -1.82 7.63
C GLU A 34 25.59 -0.93 6.99
N LYS A 35 26.76 -1.51 6.67
CA LYS A 35 27.89 -0.81 6.01
C LYS A 35 27.49 -0.10 4.71
N HIS A 36 26.46 -0.61 4.02
CA HIS A 36 25.94 -0.05 2.78
C HIS A 36 24.45 0.34 2.88
N GLY A 37 23.89 0.44 4.08
CA GLY A 37 22.44 0.68 4.29
C GLY A 37 21.94 2.04 3.78
N SER A 38 22.86 2.97 3.51
CA SER A 38 22.57 4.29 2.92
C SER A 38 22.84 4.37 1.41
N LYS A 39 23.32 3.29 0.80
CA LYS A 39 23.63 3.27 -0.63
C LYS A 39 22.33 3.28 -1.44
N MET A 40 22.24 4.22 -2.37
CA MET A 40 21.08 4.39 -3.24
C MET A 40 21.27 3.63 -4.56
N ALA A 41 20.16 3.17 -5.13
CA ALA A 41 20.12 2.53 -6.44
C ALA A 41 18.86 2.98 -7.18
N PHE A 42 18.94 2.99 -8.51
CA PHE A 42 17.82 3.22 -9.39
C PHE A 42 17.47 1.93 -10.11
N LEU A 43 16.17 1.75 -10.40
CA LEU A 43 15.75 0.72 -11.32
C LEU A 43 16.19 1.11 -12.73
N ASP A 44 16.59 0.13 -13.53
CA ASP A 44 17.14 0.33 -14.88
C ASP A 44 16.06 0.56 -15.96
N GLY A 45 14.82 0.79 -15.55
CA GLY A 45 13.69 1.06 -16.42
C GLY A 45 12.39 1.23 -15.62
N ASN A 46 11.25 1.15 -16.30
CA ASN A 46 9.95 1.35 -15.66
C ASN A 46 9.61 0.19 -14.68
N PRO A 47 9.05 0.47 -13.50
CA PRO A 47 8.70 -0.56 -12.52
C PRO A 47 7.74 -1.66 -13.02
N PRO A 48 6.68 -1.37 -13.80
CA PRO A 48 5.77 -2.40 -14.29
C PRO A 48 6.48 -3.54 -15.02
N GLU A 49 7.38 -3.22 -15.95
CA GLU A 49 8.09 -4.23 -16.74
C GLU A 49 9.31 -4.81 -15.99
N ARG A 50 10.12 -3.97 -15.35
CA ARG A 50 11.41 -4.38 -14.79
C ARG A 50 11.29 -5.07 -13.43
N LEU A 51 10.22 -4.80 -12.68
CA LEU A 51 10.01 -5.34 -11.34
C LEU A 51 8.71 -6.13 -11.21
N CYS A 52 7.57 -5.57 -11.63
CA CYS A 52 6.28 -6.22 -11.41
C CYS A 52 6.11 -7.47 -12.30
N MET A 53 6.48 -7.41 -13.58
CA MET A 53 6.33 -8.53 -14.51
C MET A 53 7.10 -9.80 -14.08
N PRO A 54 8.37 -9.74 -13.60
CA PRO A 54 9.02 -10.89 -12.99
C PRO A 54 8.23 -11.55 -11.86
N ILE A 55 7.55 -10.76 -11.02
CA ILE A 55 6.72 -11.26 -9.91
C ILE A 55 5.46 -11.94 -10.46
N VAL A 56 4.79 -11.32 -11.43
CA VAL A 56 3.62 -11.92 -12.11
C VAL A 56 3.99 -13.27 -12.72
N ASN A 57 5.05 -13.33 -13.51
CA ASN A 57 5.54 -14.58 -14.12
C ASN A 57 5.84 -15.66 -13.07
N HIS A 58 6.41 -15.26 -11.93
CA HIS A 58 6.70 -16.18 -10.84
C HIS A 58 5.42 -16.77 -10.20
N ILE A 59 4.39 -15.95 -10.03
CA ILE A 59 3.08 -16.37 -9.52
C ILE A 59 2.39 -17.31 -10.52
N GLU A 60 2.32 -16.91 -11.79
CA GLU A 60 1.64 -17.67 -12.85
C GLU A 60 2.31 -19.01 -13.14
N SER A 61 3.64 -19.06 -13.13
CA SER A 61 4.39 -20.33 -13.27
C SER A 61 4.12 -21.35 -12.17
N ARG A 62 3.51 -20.93 -11.05
CA ARG A 62 3.11 -21.78 -9.92
C ARG A 62 1.59 -22.00 -9.84
N GLY A 63 0.86 -21.64 -10.89
CA GLY A 63 -0.59 -21.80 -10.99
C GLY A 63 -1.41 -20.73 -10.28
N GLY A 64 -0.78 -19.63 -9.81
CA GLY A 64 -1.51 -18.45 -9.37
C GLY A 64 -2.05 -17.65 -10.56
N GLU A 65 -3.00 -16.76 -10.30
CA GLU A 65 -3.61 -15.92 -11.33
C GLU A 65 -3.44 -14.43 -11.01
N VAL A 66 -3.09 -13.63 -12.02
CA VAL A 66 -3.03 -12.17 -11.91
C VAL A 66 -3.99 -11.56 -12.92
N ARG A 67 -5.04 -10.89 -12.41
CA ARG A 67 -6.09 -10.29 -13.24
C ARG A 67 -6.05 -8.77 -13.15
N LEU A 68 -5.86 -8.11 -14.28
CA LEU A 68 -5.93 -6.65 -14.39
C LEU A 68 -7.36 -6.19 -14.64
N ASN A 69 -7.63 -4.90 -14.39
CA ASN A 69 -8.96 -4.29 -14.58
C ASN A 69 -10.10 -4.95 -13.76
N SER A 70 -9.76 -5.67 -12.69
CA SER A 70 -10.71 -6.38 -11.82
C SER A 70 -10.94 -5.62 -10.51
N ARG A 71 -11.57 -4.44 -10.57
CA ARG A 71 -11.77 -3.59 -9.39
C ARG A 71 -12.84 -4.20 -8.47
N ILE A 72 -12.51 -4.39 -7.20
CA ILE A 72 -13.47 -4.77 -6.15
C ILE A 72 -14.43 -3.61 -5.88
N GLN A 73 -15.73 -3.88 -5.94
CA GLN A 73 -16.79 -2.93 -5.65
C GLN A 73 -17.29 -3.03 -4.21
N ARG A 74 -17.45 -4.25 -3.68
CA ARG A 74 -17.88 -4.48 -2.29
C ARG A 74 -17.43 -5.84 -1.77
N ILE A 75 -17.39 -5.94 -0.44
CA ILE A 75 -17.20 -7.18 0.30
C ILE A 75 -18.59 -7.68 0.71
N GLU A 76 -18.96 -8.88 0.28
CA GLU A 76 -20.17 -9.52 0.77
C GLU A 76 -19.84 -10.38 1.99
N LEU A 77 -20.66 -10.28 3.03
CA LEU A 77 -20.52 -11.03 4.27
C LEU A 77 -21.52 -12.18 4.35
N ASN A 78 -21.13 -13.22 5.08
CA ASN A 78 -22.03 -14.25 5.59
C ASN A 78 -22.79 -13.72 6.83
N GLU A 79 -23.80 -14.46 7.28
CA GLU A 79 -24.59 -14.11 8.48
C GLU A 79 -23.74 -14.06 9.77
N ASP A 80 -22.62 -14.78 9.81
CA ASP A 80 -21.68 -14.78 10.94
C ASP A 80 -20.65 -13.63 10.88
N GLY A 81 -20.75 -12.76 9.87
CA GLY A 81 -19.85 -11.62 9.66
C GLY A 81 -18.53 -11.95 8.97
N SER A 82 -18.28 -13.21 8.59
CA SER A 82 -17.13 -13.62 7.78
C SER A 82 -17.31 -13.24 6.31
N VAL A 83 -16.21 -13.15 5.54
CA VAL A 83 -16.29 -12.81 4.12
C VAL A 83 -16.89 -13.98 3.33
N LYS A 84 -17.97 -13.70 2.60
CA LYS A 84 -18.61 -14.62 1.66
C LYS A 84 -17.94 -14.60 0.30
N SER A 85 -17.69 -13.40 -0.23
CA SER A 85 -17.07 -13.18 -1.54
C SER A 85 -16.69 -11.71 -1.78
N PHE A 86 -15.85 -11.47 -2.78
CA PHE A 86 -15.64 -10.14 -3.34
C PHE A 86 -16.47 -9.97 -4.61
N VAL A 87 -17.22 -8.87 -4.67
CA VAL A 87 -17.99 -8.49 -5.86
C VAL A 87 -17.18 -7.45 -6.62
N LEU A 88 -16.91 -7.71 -7.89
CA LEU A 88 -16.21 -6.80 -8.78
C LEU A 88 -17.16 -5.76 -9.39
N ASN A 89 -16.61 -4.70 -9.96
CA ASN A 89 -17.37 -3.60 -10.57
C ASN A 89 -18.20 -3.99 -11.80
N ASP A 90 -17.86 -5.10 -12.46
CA ASP A 90 -18.62 -5.70 -13.57
C ASP A 90 -19.73 -6.65 -13.07
N GLY A 91 -19.87 -6.83 -11.76
CA GLY A 91 -20.82 -7.77 -11.13
C GLY A 91 -20.28 -9.19 -10.97
N SER A 92 -19.08 -9.50 -11.47
CA SER A 92 -18.44 -10.80 -11.27
C SER A 92 -18.17 -11.05 -9.79
N VAL A 93 -18.29 -12.31 -9.36
CA VAL A 93 -18.10 -12.72 -7.96
C VAL A 93 -16.86 -13.59 -7.84
N ILE A 94 -15.94 -13.20 -6.96
CA ILE A 94 -14.71 -13.95 -6.64
C ILE A 94 -14.86 -14.58 -5.25
N LYS A 95 -14.65 -15.90 -5.20
CA LYS A 95 -14.64 -16.69 -3.97
C LYS A 95 -13.27 -17.31 -3.74
N GLY A 96 -12.92 -17.49 -2.48
CA GLY A 96 -11.72 -18.21 -2.06
C GLY A 96 -11.81 -18.60 -0.59
N ASP A 97 -10.88 -19.44 -0.15
CA ASP A 97 -10.80 -19.90 1.24
C ASP A 97 -10.31 -18.79 2.19
N ALA A 98 -9.57 -17.82 1.64
CA ALA A 98 -9.06 -16.66 2.35
C ALA A 98 -9.10 -15.42 1.46
N TYR A 99 -9.21 -14.25 2.11
CA TYR A 99 -9.31 -12.95 1.45
C TYR A 99 -8.28 -12.00 2.04
N VAL A 100 -7.56 -11.28 1.17
CA VAL A 100 -6.53 -10.31 1.57
C VAL A 100 -6.78 -8.98 0.84
N PHE A 101 -6.79 -7.89 1.59
CA PHE A 101 -6.77 -6.54 1.04
C PHE A 101 -5.34 -5.99 1.06
N ALA A 102 -4.75 -5.88 -0.12
CA ALA A 102 -3.46 -5.21 -0.34
C ALA A 102 -3.65 -3.82 -0.98
N THR A 103 -4.73 -3.12 -0.62
CA THR A 103 -5.08 -1.78 -1.14
C THR A 103 -4.61 -0.67 -0.20
N PRO A 104 -4.47 0.58 -0.68
CA PRO A 104 -4.28 1.73 0.21
C PRO A 104 -5.37 1.81 1.28
N VAL A 105 -5.01 2.32 2.46
CA VAL A 105 -5.92 2.40 3.62
C VAL A 105 -7.18 3.21 3.32
N ASP A 106 -7.06 4.27 2.52
CA ASP A 106 -8.20 5.11 2.13
C ASP A 106 -9.23 4.34 1.29
N ILE A 107 -8.77 3.44 0.41
CA ILE A 107 -9.65 2.58 -0.37
C ILE A 107 -10.29 1.51 0.51
N LEU A 108 -9.51 0.89 1.41
CA LEU A 108 -10.03 -0.10 2.35
C LEU A 108 -11.13 0.51 3.22
N LYS A 109 -10.92 1.71 3.81
CA LYS A 109 -11.92 2.40 4.64
C LYS A 109 -13.25 2.59 3.92
N LEU A 110 -13.25 2.85 2.61
CA LEU A 110 -14.46 3.00 1.80
C LEU A 110 -15.15 1.66 1.49
N LEU A 111 -14.41 0.56 1.48
CA LEU A 111 -14.91 -0.77 1.17
C LEU A 111 -15.30 -1.59 2.41
N LEU A 112 -14.98 -1.10 3.61
CA LEU A 112 -15.32 -1.78 4.86
C LEU A 112 -16.85 -1.94 4.99
N PRO A 113 -17.33 -3.17 5.25
CA PRO A 113 -18.73 -3.39 5.61
C PRO A 113 -19.09 -2.63 6.87
N GLU A 114 -20.34 -2.17 6.98
CA GLU A 114 -20.83 -1.44 8.17
C GLU A 114 -20.60 -2.23 9.46
N ASP A 115 -20.85 -3.55 9.44
CA ASP A 115 -20.67 -4.46 10.57
C ASP A 115 -19.23 -4.46 11.13
N TRP A 116 -18.25 -4.11 10.29
CA TRP A 116 -16.83 -4.10 10.66
C TRP A 116 -16.36 -2.75 11.17
N LYS A 117 -17.07 -1.64 10.86
CA LYS A 117 -16.62 -0.29 11.22
C LYS A 117 -16.51 -0.07 12.72
N GLU A 118 -17.41 -0.68 13.49
CA GLU A 118 -17.40 -0.57 14.95
C GLU A 118 -16.30 -1.41 15.61
N MET A 119 -15.71 -2.37 14.89
CA MET A 119 -14.68 -3.25 15.45
C MET A 119 -13.43 -2.43 15.83
N PRO A 120 -12.86 -2.66 17.03
CA PRO A 120 -11.70 -1.89 17.51
C PRO A 120 -10.48 -1.95 16.60
N TYR A 121 -10.35 -3.01 15.79
CA TYR A 121 -9.27 -3.14 14.83
C TYR A 121 -9.43 -2.12 13.68
N PHE A 122 -10.58 -2.09 13.02
CA PHE A 122 -10.82 -1.25 11.85
C PHE A 122 -11.02 0.22 12.20
N ARG A 123 -11.57 0.55 13.39
CA ARG A 123 -11.68 1.94 13.86
C ARG A 123 -10.34 2.66 13.93
N LYS A 124 -9.25 1.94 14.26
CA LYS A 124 -7.90 2.54 14.32
C LYS A 124 -7.41 3.08 12.97
N LEU A 125 -8.00 2.63 11.85
CA LEU A 125 -7.64 3.09 10.52
C LEU A 125 -8.05 4.54 10.27
N GLU A 126 -8.99 5.11 11.04
CA GLU A 126 -9.42 6.51 10.90
C GLU A 126 -8.27 7.51 11.04
N ASN A 127 -7.29 7.20 11.89
CA ASN A 127 -6.11 8.03 12.09
C ASN A 127 -5.08 7.94 10.96
N LEU A 128 -5.26 7.02 10.01
CA LEU A 128 -4.36 6.82 8.88
C LEU A 128 -4.97 7.45 7.63
N VAL A 129 -4.38 8.53 7.16
CA VAL A 129 -4.83 9.29 5.99
C VAL A 129 -3.67 9.46 5.02
N GLY A 130 -3.93 9.25 3.72
CA GLY A 130 -2.94 9.47 2.67
C GLY A 130 -2.44 10.92 2.61
N VAL A 131 -1.13 11.09 2.45
CA VAL A 131 -0.49 12.39 2.22
C VAL A 131 -0.50 12.71 0.72
N PRO A 132 -0.90 13.92 0.29
CA PRO A 132 -0.86 14.29 -1.12
C PRO A 132 0.59 14.46 -1.61
N VAL A 133 0.87 14.00 -2.83
CA VAL A 133 2.20 14.11 -3.46
C VAL A 133 2.07 14.34 -4.97
N ILE A 134 2.99 15.12 -5.55
CA ILE A 134 3.05 15.40 -6.98
C ILE A 134 4.42 14.96 -7.50
N ASN A 135 4.44 14.29 -8.65
CA ASN A 135 5.67 13.91 -9.34
C ASN A 135 5.72 14.60 -10.71
N VAL A 136 6.79 15.36 -10.98
CA VAL A 136 6.93 16.21 -12.18
C VAL A 136 8.02 15.66 -13.09
N HIS A 137 7.74 15.60 -14.39
CA HIS A 137 8.68 15.18 -15.42
C HIS A 137 8.83 16.27 -16.48
N ILE A 138 10.06 16.66 -16.82
CA ILE A 138 10.37 17.73 -17.79
C ILE A 138 11.47 17.22 -18.72
N TRP A 139 11.22 17.29 -20.04
CA TRP A 139 12.20 17.01 -21.10
C TRP A 139 12.59 18.33 -21.77
N PHE A 140 13.88 18.52 -22.03
CA PHE A 140 14.47 19.71 -22.65
C PHE A 140 14.99 19.41 -24.05
#